data_AF-A0A832GE24-F1
#
_entry.id   AF-A0A832GE24-F1
#
_cell.length_a   1.000
_cell.length_b   1.000
_cell.length_c   1.000
_cell.angle_alpha   90.00
_cell.angle_beta   90.00
_cell.angle_gamma   90.00
#
_symmetry.space_group_name_H-M   'P 1'
#
loop_
_entity.id
_entity.type
_entity.pdbx_description
1 polymer ?
#
loop_
_entity_poly.entity_id
_entity_poly.type
_entity_poly.pdbx_seq_one_letter_code
_entity_poly.pdbx_strand_id
1 'polypeptide(L)'
;MSTGTVNFFTFHPQPGLGRVYEADGVTPLASGFSAQLYAGPAGAPEGSLLPVGTPQPFLGGTAAGYLRGTNVIVPHVTAGLPCELQLRVWENAGGNDYESAAVQAVKVGKSAVFTVTLGRDWSPVFPPNANGFPSFRVRGVESLCSDFEALPVGSMISGSAYVGGDGILHLTDAVNGQQGTFLWAAGRPLGGFRAAFKALVGDSSSAPPADGFSFCFGSDLSPSFGEEGSGMGLIVSFDTFDNGGEDAPCIDLKWNGATFAHAPKRLVSQPAAFADVFIELATNGAVTVSHGG
;
A
#
# COMPACT_ATOMS: atom_id res chain seq x y z
N MET A 1 -26.65 -32.30 -12.63
CA MET A 1 -27.18 -31.17 -11.83
C MET A 1 -27.17 -29.95 -12.74
N SER A 2 -28.23 -29.13 -12.76
CA SER A 2 -28.23 -27.89 -13.55
C SER A 2 -27.27 -26.88 -12.94
N THR A 3 -26.50 -26.20 -13.78
CA THR A 3 -25.45 -25.29 -13.32
C THR A 3 -26.06 -23.90 -13.12
N GLY A 4 -25.77 -23.26 -11.97
CA GLY A 4 -26.31 -21.93 -11.72
C GLY A 4 -25.64 -20.86 -12.58
N THR A 5 -26.41 -19.85 -12.98
CA THR A 5 -25.92 -18.72 -13.77
C THR A 5 -26.19 -17.37 -13.10
N VAL A 6 -25.31 -16.40 -13.35
CA VAL A 6 -25.45 -15.00 -12.92
C VAL A 6 -25.11 -14.08 -14.10
N ASN A 7 -25.81 -12.96 -14.24
CA ASN A 7 -25.45 -11.95 -15.22
C ASN A 7 -24.33 -11.07 -14.66
N PHE A 8 -23.16 -11.03 -15.30
CA PHE A 8 -22.06 -10.18 -14.86
C PHE A 8 -22.29 -8.72 -15.30
N PHE A 9 -23.27 -8.09 -14.66
CA PHE A 9 -23.60 -6.69 -14.87
C PHE A 9 -23.69 -6.01 -13.51
N THR A 10 -22.82 -5.02 -13.27
CA THR A 10 -22.69 -4.42 -11.92
C THR A 10 -23.47 -3.12 -11.75
N PHE A 11 -24.09 -2.58 -12.81
CA PHE A 11 -24.94 -1.39 -12.67
C PHE A 11 -26.10 -1.67 -11.72
N HIS A 12 -26.33 -0.76 -10.77
CA HIS A 12 -27.45 -0.82 -9.85
C HIS A 12 -28.14 0.56 -9.80
N PRO A 13 -29.48 0.63 -9.82
CA PRO A 13 -30.21 1.91 -9.78
C PRO A 13 -30.05 2.65 -8.45
N GLN A 14 -29.78 1.93 -7.35
CA GLN A 14 -29.43 2.54 -6.06
C GLN A 14 -27.98 3.10 -6.11
N PRO A 15 -27.77 4.40 -5.86
CA PRO A 15 -26.47 5.06 -6.04
C PRO A 15 -25.31 4.49 -5.20
N GLY A 16 -25.62 3.81 -4.10
CA GLY A 16 -24.63 3.23 -3.20
C GLY A 16 -24.13 1.83 -3.59
N LEU A 17 -24.62 1.22 -4.67
CA LEU A 17 -24.34 -0.18 -5.02
C LEU A 17 -23.66 -0.33 -6.39
N GLY A 18 -22.82 -1.37 -6.50
CA GLY A 18 -22.34 -1.89 -7.77
C GLY A 18 -21.25 -1.09 -8.50
N ARG A 19 -20.93 0.13 -8.04
CA ARG A 19 -19.94 1.00 -8.67
C ARG A 19 -18.57 0.88 -8.00
N VAL A 20 -17.51 0.92 -8.80
CA VAL A 20 -16.12 0.90 -8.33
C VAL A 20 -15.42 2.21 -8.64
N TYR A 21 -14.69 2.73 -7.67
CA TYR A 21 -13.96 4.00 -7.75
C TYR A 21 -12.44 3.79 -7.67
N GLU A 22 -11.70 4.76 -8.16
CA GLU A 22 -10.28 4.99 -7.90
C GLU A 22 -10.00 5.14 -6.41
N ALA A 23 -8.72 5.11 -6.05
CA ALA A 23 -8.27 5.22 -4.65
C ALA A 23 -8.74 6.51 -3.94
N ASP A 24 -9.07 7.56 -4.68
CA ASP A 24 -9.66 8.81 -4.18
C ASP A 24 -11.10 8.66 -3.65
N GLY A 25 -11.79 7.57 -3.99
CA GLY A 25 -13.17 7.30 -3.59
C GLY A 25 -14.23 8.14 -4.31
N VAL A 26 -13.85 8.92 -5.32
CA VAL A 26 -14.73 9.86 -6.05
C VAL A 26 -14.74 9.55 -7.54
N THR A 27 -13.58 9.29 -8.14
CA THR A 27 -13.43 9.06 -9.58
C THR A 27 -13.83 7.62 -9.93
N PRO A 28 -14.85 7.37 -10.77
CA PRO A 28 -15.20 6.00 -11.15
C PRO A 28 -14.11 5.36 -12.01
N LEU A 29 -13.84 4.06 -11.82
CA LEU A 29 -12.84 3.34 -12.62
C LEU A 29 -13.21 3.31 -14.10
N ALA A 30 -12.20 3.39 -14.96
CA ALA A 30 -12.36 3.33 -16.41
C ALA A 30 -11.37 2.32 -17.03
N SER A 31 -10.99 2.55 -18.29
CA SER A 31 -9.97 1.75 -18.97
C SER A 31 -8.66 1.69 -18.17
N GLY A 32 -8.03 0.52 -18.11
CA GLY A 32 -6.81 0.28 -17.33
C GLY A 32 -7.02 -0.67 -16.15
N PHE A 33 -8.27 -0.98 -15.82
CA PHE A 33 -8.64 -1.94 -14.78
C PHE A 33 -9.47 -3.08 -15.35
N SER A 34 -9.35 -4.25 -14.72
CA SER A 34 -10.18 -5.42 -14.97
C SER A 34 -10.78 -5.93 -13.66
N ALA A 35 -11.88 -6.66 -13.78
CA ALA A 35 -12.50 -7.32 -12.64
C ALA A 35 -13.04 -8.71 -13.01
N GLN A 36 -13.11 -9.59 -12.02
CA GLN A 36 -13.68 -10.93 -12.16
C GLN A 36 -14.55 -11.25 -10.95
N LEU A 37 -15.59 -12.06 -11.17
CA LEU A 37 -16.41 -12.58 -10.09
C LEU A 37 -15.72 -13.79 -9.45
N TYR A 38 -15.80 -13.88 -8.14
CA TYR A 38 -15.40 -15.04 -7.35
C TYR A 38 -16.64 -15.59 -6.67
N ALA A 39 -16.77 -16.92 -6.62
CA ALA A 39 -18.00 -17.57 -6.17
C ALA A 39 -17.73 -18.75 -5.24
N GLY A 40 -18.68 -19.02 -4.35
CA GLY A 40 -18.70 -20.16 -3.43
C GLY A 40 -20.13 -20.60 -3.10
N PRO A 41 -20.33 -21.80 -2.52
CA PRO A 41 -21.62 -22.17 -1.97
C PRO A 41 -22.05 -21.21 -0.85
N ALA A 42 -23.33 -21.20 -0.51
CA ALA A 42 -23.86 -20.35 0.57
C ALA A 42 -23.05 -20.50 1.88
N GLY A 43 -22.69 -19.37 2.50
CA GLY A 43 -21.86 -19.34 3.71
C GLY A 43 -20.37 -19.64 3.51
N ALA A 44 -19.88 -19.77 2.27
CA ALA A 44 -18.45 -19.95 2.01
C ALA A 44 -17.65 -18.71 2.48
N PRO A 45 -16.54 -18.89 3.21
CA PRO A 45 -15.68 -17.79 3.60
C PRO A 45 -15.00 -17.15 2.38
N GLU A 46 -14.67 -15.86 2.46
CA GLU A 46 -14.03 -15.11 1.37
C GLU A 46 -12.79 -15.81 0.79
N GLY A 47 -11.96 -16.38 1.67
CA GLY A 47 -10.71 -17.06 1.30
C GLY A 47 -10.90 -18.35 0.49
N SER A 48 -12.11 -18.93 0.47
CA SER A 48 -12.42 -20.13 -0.32
C SER A 48 -13.17 -19.84 -1.62
N LEU A 49 -13.48 -18.58 -1.92
CA LEU A 49 -14.16 -18.22 -3.17
C LEU A 49 -13.21 -18.41 -4.35
N LEU A 50 -13.70 -19.02 -5.42
CA LEU A 50 -12.93 -19.33 -6.63
C LEU A 50 -13.35 -18.43 -7.80
N PRO A 51 -12.43 -18.03 -8.69
CA PRO A 51 -12.77 -17.20 -9.85
C PRO A 51 -13.75 -17.92 -10.78
N VAL A 52 -14.75 -17.19 -11.28
CA VAL A 52 -15.75 -17.67 -12.24
C VAL A 52 -15.88 -16.70 -13.40
N GLY A 53 -16.18 -17.24 -14.59
CA GLY A 53 -16.18 -16.47 -15.83
C GLY A 53 -14.77 -15.99 -16.21
N THR A 54 -14.69 -14.99 -17.09
CA THR A 54 -13.42 -14.35 -17.49
C THR A 54 -13.36 -12.92 -16.97
N PRO A 55 -12.15 -12.36 -16.73
CA PRO A 55 -11.98 -10.95 -16.42
C PRO A 55 -12.69 -10.04 -17.43
N GLN A 56 -13.35 -9.01 -16.93
CA GLN A 56 -14.07 -8.01 -17.73
C GLN A 56 -13.47 -6.62 -17.51
N PRO A 57 -13.36 -5.78 -18.55
CA PRO A 57 -12.94 -4.40 -18.40
C PRO A 57 -14.08 -3.52 -17.86
N PHE A 58 -13.71 -2.38 -17.27
CA PHE A 58 -14.68 -1.36 -16.88
C PHE A 58 -15.22 -0.58 -18.09
N LEU A 59 -16.48 -0.16 -18.00
CA LEU A 59 -17.11 0.73 -18.97
C LEU A 59 -16.51 2.14 -18.88
N GLY A 60 -16.69 2.94 -19.94
CA GLY A 60 -16.25 4.34 -19.99
C GLY A 60 -17.41 5.34 -19.89
N GLY A 61 -17.05 6.63 -19.89
CA GLY A 61 -18.02 7.74 -19.91
C GLY A 61 -18.93 7.75 -18.68
N THR A 62 -20.22 8.01 -18.87
CA THR A 62 -21.20 8.08 -17.77
C THR A 62 -21.38 6.74 -17.03
N ALA A 63 -21.04 5.63 -17.68
CA ALA A 63 -21.10 4.29 -17.11
C ALA A 63 -19.79 3.84 -16.44
N ALA A 64 -18.77 4.72 -16.35
CA ALA A 64 -17.53 4.41 -15.65
C ALA A 64 -17.78 3.91 -14.23
N GLY A 65 -16.96 2.97 -13.76
CA GLY A 65 -17.06 2.28 -12.49
C GLY A 65 -18.01 1.07 -12.51
N TYR A 66 -18.70 0.80 -13.62
CA TYR A 66 -19.51 -0.41 -13.80
C TYR A 66 -18.92 -1.35 -14.83
N LEU A 67 -19.29 -2.63 -14.74
CA LEU A 67 -18.96 -3.67 -15.71
C LEU A 67 -20.21 -4.20 -16.39
N ARG A 68 -20.06 -4.61 -17.65
CA ARG A 68 -21.05 -5.38 -18.42
C ARG A 68 -20.35 -6.50 -19.17
N GLY A 69 -20.37 -7.69 -18.58
CA GLY A 69 -19.96 -8.94 -19.21
C GLY A 69 -21.14 -9.75 -19.72
N THR A 70 -20.91 -11.05 -19.89
CA THR A 70 -21.92 -12.04 -20.28
C THR A 70 -22.50 -12.77 -19.07
N ASN A 71 -23.40 -13.72 -19.32
CA ASN A 71 -23.81 -14.68 -18.29
C ASN A 71 -22.61 -15.54 -17.89
N VAL A 72 -22.36 -15.61 -16.58
CA VAL A 72 -21.31 -16.40 -15.96
C VAL A 72 -21.91 -17.65 -15.36
N ILE A 73 -21.30 -18.79 -15.70
CA ILE A 73 -21.62 -20.11 -15.15
C ILE A 73 -20.87 -20.28 -13.83
N VAL A 74 -21.57 -20.70 -12.77
CA VAL A 74 -20.98 -21.02 -11.46
C VAL A 74 -20.96 -22.54 -11.30
N PRO A 75 -19.86 -23.23 -11.66
CA PRO A 75 -19.84 -24.68 -11.85
C PRO A 75 -20.11 -25.49 -10.57
N HIS A 76 -19.81 -24.93 -9.40
CA HIS A 76 -19.85 -25.60 -8.11
C HIS A 76 -21.10 -25.31 -7.27
N VAL A 77 -22.08 -24.57 -7.81
CA VAL A 77 -23.34 -24.27 -7.11
C VAL A 77 -24.52 -24.62 -8.00
N THR A 78 -25.43 -25.42 -7.47
CA THR A 78 -26.64 -25.87 -8.18
C THR A 78 -27.56 -24.69 -8.50
N ALA A 79 -28.13 -24.70 -9.70
CA ALA A 79 -29.07 -23.67 -10.16
C ALA A 79 -30.24 -23.46 -9.18
N GLY A 80 -30.62 -22.20 -8.94
CA GLY A 80 -31.70 -21.82 -8.03
C GLY A 80 -31.33 -21.84 -6.54
N LEU A 81 -30.08 -22.12 -6.17
CA LEU A 81 -29.60 -22.03 -4.79
C LEU A 81 -28.85 -20.71 -4.54
N PRO A 82 -28.79 -20.24 -3.27
CA PRO A 82 -27.92 -19.13 -2.89
C PRO A 82 -26.44 -19.46 -3.10
N CYS A 83 -25.70 -18.46 -3.56
CA CYS A 83 -24.28 -18.46 -3.84
C CYS A 83 -23.65 -17.20 -3.23
N GLU A 84 -22.50 -17.34 -2.59
CA GLU A 84 -21.70 -16.18 -2.16
C GLU A 84 -20.85 -15.70 -3.34
N LEU A 85 -20.92 -14.40 -3.63
CA LEU A 85 -20.16 -13.74 -4.68
C LEU A 85 -19.27 -12.64 -4.11
N GLN A 86 -18.17 -12.37 -4.81
CA GLN A 86 -17.32 -11.21 -4.58
C GLN A 86 -16.78 -10.69 -5.91
N LEU A 87 -16.82 -9.38 -6.13
CA LEU A 87 -16.12 -8.75 -7.25
C LEU A 87 -14.69 -8.44 -6.81
N ARG A 88 -13.70 -8.96 -7.55
CA ARG A 88 -12.29 -8.62 -7.34
C ARG A 88 -11.76 -7.83 -8.53
N VAL A 89 -11.03 -6.76 -8.26
CA VAL A 89 -10.64 -5.72 -9.22
C VAL A 89 -9.13 -5.49 -9.12
N TRP A 90 -8.47 -5.32 -10.25
CA TRP A 90 -7.06 -4.99 -10.32
C TRP A 90 -6.74 -4.06 -11.50
N GLU A 91 -5.64 -3.34 -11.37
CA GLU A 91 -5.01 -2.58 -12.46
C GLU A 91 -4.26 -3.53 -13.40
N ASN A 92 -4.48 -3.39 -14.71
CA ASN A 92 -4.00 -4.31 -15.74
C ASN A 92 -2.46 -4.40 -15.80
N ALA A 93 -1.75 -3.41 -15.28
CA ALA A 93 -0.29 -3.43 -15.17
C ALA A 93 0.22 -4.54 -14.22
N GLY A 94 -0.62 -5.02 -13.29
CA GLY A 94 -0.25 -6.04 -12.32
C GLY A 94 -0.40 -7.49 -12.80
N GLY A 95 -1.03 -7.72 -13.97
CA GLY A 95 -1.23 -9.05 -14.51
C GLY A 95 -2.63 -9.31 -15.06
N ASN A 96 -2.90 -10.59 -15.34
CA ASN A 96 -4.14 -11.04 -16.00
C ASN A 96 -5.22 -11.50 -15.00
N ASP A 97 -4.89 -11.60 -13.72
CA ASP A 97 -5.80 -12.04 -12.65
C ASP A 97 -5.54 -11.26 -11.36
N TYR A 98 -6.49 -11.35 -10.42
CA TYR A 98 -6.39 -10.63 -9.16
C TYR A 98 -5.23 -11.13 -8.30
N GLU A 99 -4.97 -12.44 -8.27
CA GLU A 99 -3.95 -13.04 -7.42
C GLU A 99 -2.53 -12.57 -7.80
N SER A 100 -2.21 -12.52 -9.10
CA SER A 100 -0.95 -11.98 -9.61
C SER A 100 -0.83 -10.48 -9.35
N ALA A 101 -1.88 -9.71 -9.56
CA ALA A 101 -1.85 -8.27 -9.30
C ALA A 101 -1.78 -7.92 -7.80
N ALA A 102 -2.42 -8.72 -6.93
CA ALA A 102 -2.46 -8.49 -5.49
C ALA A 102 -1.10 -8.64 -4.79
N VAL A 103 -0.14 -9.31 -5.43
CA VAL A 103 1.25 -9.40 -4.96
C VAL A 103 2.17 -8.34 -5.58
N GLN A 104 1.65 -7.51 -6.47
CA GLN A 104 2.38 -6.41 -7.12
C GLN A 104 2.05 -5.06 -6.47
N ALA A 105 2.89 -4.07 -6.71
CA ALA A 105 2.63 -2.68 -6.32
C ALA A 105 1.69 -1.99 -7.33
N VAL A 106 0.47 -2.51 -7.48
CA VAL A 106 -0.58 -1.91 -8.31
C VAL A 106 -1.87 -1.74 -7.52
N LYS A 107 -2.83 -0.98 -8.06
CA LYS A 107 -4.14 -0.82 -7.42
C LYS A 107 -4.96 -2.11 -7.50
N VAL A 108 -5.53 -2.52 -6.37
CA VAL A 108 -6.43 -3.68 -6.27
C VAL A 108 -7.60 -3.39 -5.34
N GLY A 109 -8.71 -4.10 -5.50
CA GLY A 109 -9.86 -3.95 -4.61
C GLY A 109 -10.78 -5.17 -4.63
N LYS A 110 -11.53 -5.35 -3.55
CA LYS A 110 -12.58 -6.37 -3.46
C LYS A 110 -13.86 -5.73 -2.94
N SER A 111 -15.00 -6.18 -3.46
CA SER A 111 -16.29 -5.87 -2.84
C SER A 111 -16.41 -6.61 -1.49
N ALA A 112 -17.38 -6.20 -0.68
CA ALA A 112 -17.92 -7.10 0.34
C ALA A 112 -18.45 -8.38 -0.33
N VAL A 113 -18.42 -9.50 0.40
CA VAL A 113 -19.11 -10.73 -0.03
C VAL A 113 -20.62 -10.47 0.01
N PHE A 114 -21.33 -10.91 -1.03
CA PHE A 114 -22.76 -10.72 -1.16
C PHE A 114 -23.42 -11.97 -1.73
N THR A 115 -24.63 -12.28 -1.27
CA THR A 115 -25.34 -13.49 -1.66
C THR A 115 -26.27 -13.24 -2.84
N VAL A 116 -26.25 -14.14 -3.82
CA VAL A 116 -27.15 -14.15 -4.98
C VAL A 116 -27.76 -15.54 -5.16
N THR A 117 -29.07 -15.62 -5.37
CA THR A 117 -29.74 -16.88 -5.75
C THR A 117 -29.57 -17.12 -7.25
N LEU A 118 -28.79 -18.12 -7.65
CA LEU A 118 -28.43 -18.32 -9.04
C LEU A 118 -29.63 -18.61 -9.94
N GLY A 119 -29.55 -18.15 -11.19
CA GLY A 119 -30.53 -18.43 -12.24
C GLY A 119 -30.63 -19.92 -12.55
N ARG A 120 -31.78 -20.32 -13.11
CA ARG A 120 -32.03 -21.68 -13.58
C ARG A 120 -32.03 -21.69 -15.10
N ASP A 121 -31.33 -22.65 -15.69
CA ASP A 121 -31.43 -22.95 -17.11
C ASP A 121 -32.90 -23.29 -17.41
N TRP A 122 -33.61 -22.44 -18.18
CA TRP A 122 -35.04 -22.56 -18.54
C TRP A 122 -36.10 -21.87 -17.66
N SER A 123 -35.73 -20.94 -16.77
CA SER A 123 -36.71 -20.05 -16.13
C SER A 123 -36.95 -18.78 -16.96
N PRO A 124 -38.17 -18.23 -17.06
CA PRO A 124 -38.39 -16.88 -17.62
C PRO A 124 -37.70 -15.77 -16.80
N VAL A 125 -37.13 -16.11 -15.65
CA VAL A 125 -36.33 -15.23 -14.82
C VAL A 125 -34.92 -15.13 -15.41
N PHE A 126 -34.62 -13.98 -16.01
CA PHE A 126 -33.26 -13.63 -16.43
C PHE A 126 -32.27 -13.89 -15.28
N PRO A 127 -31.04 -14.39 -15.56
CA PRO A 127 -30.03 -14.56 -14.53
C PRO A 127 -29.91 -13.27 -13.71
N PRO A 128 -29.89 -13.36 -12.36
CA PRO A 128 -29.79 -12.18 -11.53
C PRO A 128 -28.50 -11.42 -11.82
N ASN A 129 -28.51 -10.11 -11.63
CA ASN A 129 -27.32 -9.30 -11.79
C ASN A 129 -26.37 -9.47 -10.60
N ALA A 130 -25.07 -9.55 -10.86
CA ALA A 130 -24.02 -9.50 -9.85
C ALA A 130 -23.74 -8.05 -9.42
N ASN A 131 -24.74 -7.37 -8.83
CA ASN A 131 -24.68 -5.94 -8.51
C ASN A 131 -25.13 -5.58 -7.08
N GLY A 132 -25.36 -6.58 -6.21
CA GLY A 132 -25.88 -6.40 -4.85
C GLY A 132 -24.86 -5.97 -3.80
N PHE A 133 -23.65 -5.58 -4.19
CA PHE A 133 -22.58 -5.19 -3.26
C PHE A 133 -22.51 -3.67 -3.06
N PRO A 134 -22.17 -3.20 -1.84
CA PRO A 134 -21.80 -1.79 -1.61
C PRO A 134 -20.71 -1.35 -2.56
N SER A 135 -20.92 -0.19 -3.17
CA SER A 135 -19.89 0.45 -4.00
C SER A 135 -18.62 0.64 -3.17
N PHE A 136 -17.48 0.43 -3.81
CA PHE A 136 -16.19 0.46 -3.12
C PHE A 136 -15.14 1.12 -4.00
N ARG A 137 -13.98 1.39 -3.41
CA ARG A 137 -12.83 1.91 -4.14
C ARG A 137 -11.70 0.89 -4.16
N VAL A 138 -10.93 0.85 -5.25
CA VAL A 138 -9.63 0.18 -5.22
C VAL A 138 -8.75 0.85 -4.17
N ARG A 139 -7.85 0.07 -3.60
CA ARG A 139 -6.82 0.56 -2.69
C ARG A 139 -5.55 0.78 -3.51
N GLY A 140 -4.93 1.93 -3.31
CA GLY A 140 -3.67 2.29 -3.96
C GLY A 140 -2.49 1.42 -3.52
N VAL A 141 -1.38 1.57 -4.24
CA VAL A 141 -0.06 1.51 -3.59
C VAL A 141 -0.09 2.60 -2.53
N GLU A 142 0.05 2.24 -1.26
CA GLU A 142 0.06 3.30 -0.24
C GLU A 142 1.36 4.08 -0.40
N SER A 143 1.22 5.37 -0.68
CA SER A 143 2.35 6.26 -0.95
C SER A 143 2.20 7.52 -0.10
N LEU A 144 3.26 7.86 0.60
CA LEU A 144 3.47 9.20 1.14
C LEU A 144 4.33 9.97 0.14
N CYS A 145 3.80 11.08 -0.36
CA CYS A 145 4.56 12.05 -1.16
C CYS A 145 4.28 13.43 -0.56
N SER A 146 5.34 14.09 -0.10
CA SER A 146 5.26 15.35 0.64
C SER A 146 6.48 16.19 0.32
N ASP A 147 6.24 17.47 0.07
CA ASP A 147 7.24 18.53 0.09
C ASP A 147 7.38 19.17 1.47
N PHE A 148 6.59 18.73 2.46
CA PHE A 148 6.55 19.28 3.82
C PHE A 148 6.22 20.78 3.85
N GLU A 149 5.38 21.28 2.94
CA GLU A 149 4.72 22.59 3.13
C GLU A 149 3.73 22.57 4.32
N ALA A 150 3.24 21.38 4.66
CA ALA A 150 2.46 21.10 5.86
C ALA A 150 2.70 19.66 6.32
N LEU A 151 2.36 19.36 7.57
CA LEU A 151 2.42 17.99 8.09
C LEU A 151 1.47 17.06 7.30
N PRO A 152 1.96 15.95 6.70
CA PRO A 152 1.12 15.05 5.92
C PRO A 152 -0.02 14.42 6.72
N VAL A 153 -1.16 14.20 6.07
CA VAL A 153 -2.29 13.50 6.69
C VAL A 153 -1.90 12.07 7.11
N GLY A 154 -2.28 11.69 8.33
CA GLY A 154 -1.97 10.36 8.87
C GLY A 154 -0.53 10.23 9.38
N SER A 155 0.23 11.34 9.43
CA SER A 155 1.53 11.38 10.07
C SER A 155 1.48 11.89 11.51
N MET A 156 2.55 11.63 12.24
CA MET A 156 2.79 12.07 13.60
C MET A 156 4.22 12.56 13.71
N ILE A 157 4.43 13.61 14.51
CA ILE A 157 5.74 14.13 14.88
C ILE A 157 5.88 14.09 16.40
N SER A 158 7.09 13.81 16.90
CA SER A 158 7.40 13.84 18.32
C SER A 158 8.82 14.40 18.59
N GLY A 159 9.08 14.71 19.85
CA GLY A 159 10.36 15.26 20.28
C GLY A 159 10.58 16.68 19.77
N SER A 160 11.79 16.96 19.27
CA SER A 160 12.16 18.25 18.68
C SER A 160 11.72 18.44 17.24
N ALA A 161 11.14 17.41 16.60
CA ALA A 161 10.84 17.48 15.18
C ALA A 161 9.70 18.48 14.88
N TYR A 162 9.77 19.14 13.73
CA TYR A 162 8.76 20.06 13.24
C TYR A 162 8.84 20.25 11.72
N VAL A 163 7.77 20.75 11.12
CA VAL A 163 7.77 21.22 9.73
C VAL A 163 8.06 22.72 9.73
N GLY A 164 9.19 23.12 9.18
CA GLY A 164 9.62 24.51 9.11
C GLY A 164 8.87 25.30 8.03
N GLY A 165 8.90 26.63 8.13
CA GLY A 165 8.37 27.52 7.09
C GLY A 165 9.20 27.54 5.79
N ASP A 166 10.25 26.74 5.73
CA ASP A 166 11.16 26.49 4.61
C ASP A 166 10.78 25.25 3.79
N GLY A 167 9.66 24.58 4.12
CA GLY A 167 9.22 23.36 3.44
C GLY A 167 10.11 22.16 3.80
N ILE A 168 10.72 22.15 4.98
CA ILE A 168 11.60 21.07 5.43
C ILE A 168 11.04 20.44 6.70
N LEU A 169 11.05 19.10 6.73
CA LEU A 169 10.91 18.37 7.98
C LEU A 169 12.24 18.43 8.74
N HIS A 170 12.28 19.22 9.81
CA HIS A 170 13.39 19.27 10.74
C HIS A 170 13.19 18.17 11.78
N LEU A 171 14.11 17.20 11.85
CA LEU A 171 14.12 16.23 12.96
C LEU A 171 14.80 16.85 14.19
N THR A 172 15.96 17.43 13.98
CA THR A 172 16.74 18.17 14.98
C THR A 172 17.35 19.39 14.31
N ASP A 173 17.39 20.52 15.03
CA ASP A 173 18.25 21.64 14.68
C ASP A 173 19.66 21.40 15.24
N ALA A 174 20.65 22.21 14.82
CA ALA A 174 22.04 22.16 15.30
C ALA A 174 22.18 22.64 16.77
N VAL A 175 21.51 21.94 17.68
CA VAL A 175 21.46 22.16 19.13
C VAL A 175 21.74 20.82 19.80
N ASN A 176 22.51 20.84 20.89
CA ASN A 176 22.86 19.60 21.60
C ASN A 176 21.63 18.98 22.28
N GLY A 177 21.62 17.64 22.37
CA GLY A 177 20.63 16.88 23.14
C GLY A 177 19.23 16.88 22.54
N GLN A 178 19.13 16.99 21.22
CA GLN A 178 17.86 16.93 20.50
C GLN A 178 17.56 15.50 20.03
N GLN A 179 16.28 15.16 19.98
CA GLN A 179 15.78 13.94 19.35
C GLN A 179 14.39 14.27 18.79
N GLY A 180 14.19 14.02 17.50
CA GLY A 180 12.90 14.22 16.86
C GLY A 180 12.58 13.05 15.94
N THR A 181 11.29 12.76 15.84
CA THR A 181 10.79 11.62 15.08
C THR A 181 9.61 12.04 14.21
N PHE A 182 9.57 11.51 12.98
CA PHE A 182 8.41 11.55 12.11
C PHE A 182 7.94 10.11 11.83
N LEU A 183 6.64 9.89 11.96
CA LEU A 183 5.99 8.61 11.68
C LEU A 183 4.85 8.81 10.71
N TRP A 184 4.69 7.85 9.80
CA TRP A 184 3.53 7.75 8.94
C TRP A 184 3.09 6.28 8.88
N ALA A 185 1.81 6.03 9.14
CA ALA A 185 1.26 4.69 9.12
C ALA A 185 0.56 4.44 7.78
N ALA A 186 0.96 3.36 7.12
CA ALA A 186 0.15 2.79 6.06
C ALA A 186 -1.15 2.23 6.67
N GLY A 187 -2.30 2.50 6.04
CA GLY A 187 -3.61 1.97 6.41
C GLY A 187 -3.75 0.46 6.19
N ARG A 188 -2.71 -0.21 5.68
CA ARG A 188 -2.62 -1.67 5.51
C ARG A 188 -1.17 -2.16 5.65
N PRO A 189 -0.96 -3.46 5.93
CA PRO A 189 0.36 -4.07 5.84
C PRO A 189 0.98 -3.90 4.45
N LEU A 190 2.27 -3.54 4.41
CA LEU A 190 3.06 -3.45 3.20
C LEU A 190 4.08 -4.60 3.18
N GLY A 191 4.18 -5.33 2.08
CA GLY A 191 5.16 -6.41 1.90
C GLY A 191 6.54 -5.94 1.43
N GLY A 192 6.70 -4.63 1.23
CA GLY A 192 7.89 -3.97 0.71
C GLY A 192 7.59 -2.50 0.43
N PHE A 193 8.62 -1.70 0.17
CA PHE A 193 8.48 -0.27 -0.12
C PHE A 193 9.62 0.24 -0.98
N ARG A 194 9.41 1.41 -1.59
CA ARG A 194 10.45 2.28 -2.14
C ARG A 194 10.30 3.65 -1.51
N ALA A 195 11.36 4.13 -0.88
CA ALA A 195 11.44 5.45 -0.29
C ALA A 195 12.56 6.22 -1.01
N ALA A 196 12.22 7.41 -1.51
CA ALA A 196 13.17 8.35 -2.08
C ALA A 196 12.96 9.70 -1.42
N PHE A 197 14.00 10.27 -0.84
CA PHE A 197 13.96 11.55 -0.15
C PHE A 197 15.32 12.24 -0.19
N LYS A 198 15.33 13.52 0.14
CA LYS A 198 16.55 14.28 0.35
C LYS A 198 16.79 14.44 1.85
N ALA A 199 18.00 14.14 2.31
CA ALA A 199 18.40 14.29 3.71
C ALA A 199 19.58 15.25 3.82
N LEU A 200 19.61 16.06 4.87
CA LEU A 200 20.71 16.96 5.17
C LEU A 200 21.17 16.70 6.61
N VAL A 201 22.45 16.35 6.73
CA VAL A 201 23.17 16.34 8.01
C VAL A 201 24.40 17.21 7.79
N GLY A 202 24.53 18.32 8.52
CA GLY A 202 25.52 19.34 8.20
C GLY A 202 25.52 20.51 9.16
N ASP A 203 26.49 21.42 8.95
CA ASP A 203 26.66 22.68 9.68
C ASP A 203 26.61 22.59 11.23
N SER A 204 26.93 21.41 11.78
CA SER A 204 27.09 21.26 13.21
C SER A 204 28.26 22.08 13.75
N SER A 205 28.06 22.72 14.89
CA SER A 205 29.13 23.34 15.69
C SER A 205 29.85 22.34 16.61
N SER A 206 29.38 21.10 16.72
CA SER A 206 30.05 20.04 17.48
C SER A 206 31.17 19.37 16.67
N ALA A 207 32.19 18.86 17.38
CA ALA A 207 33.33 18.16 16.79
C ALA A 207 33.68 16.92 17.64
N PRO A 208 33.43 15.68 17.14
CA PRO A 208 32.76 15.38 15.87
C PRO A 208 31.25 15.72 15.88
N PRO A 209 30.65 15.98 14.70
CA PRO A 209 29.19 16.07 14.53
C PRO A 209 28.51 14.76 14.90
N ALA A 210 27.33 14.84 15.53
CA ALA A 210 26.62 13.70 16.09
C ALA A 210 25.09 13.96 16.12
N ASP A 211 24.22 12.96 16.24
CA ASP A 211 24.52 11.51 16.24
C ASP A 211 24.14 10.84 14.91
N GLY A 212 23.14 11.37 14.19
CA GLY A 212 22.75 10.87 12.87
C GLY A 212 21.24 10.89 12.67
N PHE A 213 20.74 10.00 11.81
CA PHE A 213 19.29 9.73 11.69
C PHE A 213 19.05 8.28 11.27
N SER A 214 17.80 7.83 11.35
CA SER A 214 17.40 6.52 10.83
C SER A 214 16.15 6.56 9.96
N PHE A 215 16.01 5.55 9.10
CA PHE A 215 14.75 5.19 8.47
C PHE A 215 14.31 3.81 9.00
N CYS A 216 13.11 3.74 9.57
CA CYS A 216 12.57 2.50 10.15
C CYS A 216 11.29 2.07 9.44
N PHE A 217 11.18 0.78 9.14
CA PHE A 217 9.99 0.16 8.58
C PHE A 217 9.60 -1.07 9.40
N GLY A 218 8.50 -0.96 10.16
CA GLY A 218 7.99 -2.00 11.04
C GLY A 218 6.61 -1.65 11.58
N SER A 219 5.94 -2.64 12.19
CA SER A 219 4.62 -2.45 12.82
C SER A 219 4.69 -2.10 14.31
N ASP A 220 5.89 -2.10 14.89
CA ASP A 220 6.18 -2.00 16.32
C ASP A 220 7.10 -0.82 16.66
N LEU A 221 7.07 0.23 15.82
CA LEU A 221 7.89 1.43 16.01
C LEU A 221 7.45 2.21 17.27
N SER A 222 8.42 2.58 18.10
CA SER A 222 8.21 3.57 19.17
C SER A 222 7.79 4.92 18.58
N PRO A 223 6.93 5.70 19.26
CA PRO A 223 6.61 7.05 18.83
C PRO A 223 7.78 8.05 18.98
N SER A 224 8.90 7.66 19.60
CA SER A 224 10.11 8.46 19.79
C SER A 224 11.35 7.58 19.64
N PHE A 225 12.27 7.97 18.75
CA PHE A 225 13.56 7.31 18.51
C PHE A 225 14.55 8.23 17.78
N GLY A 226 15.83 7.86 17.82
CA GLY A 226 16.94 8.59 17.20
C GLY A 226 17.61 7.83 16.05
N GLU A 227 18.90 8.09 15.86
CA GLU A 227 19.79 7.47 14.86
C GLU A 227 19.81 5.95 14.89
N GLU A 228 19.64 5.34 16.07
CA GLU A 228 19.60 3.88 16.19
C GLU A 228 18.26 3.24 15.79
N GLY A 229 17.22 4.05 15.56
CA GLY A 229 15.91 3.60 15.11
C GLY A 229 15.08 2.91 16.20
N SER A 230 13.99 2.25 15.77
CA SER A 230 13.08 1.52 16.65
C SER A 230 12.39 0.36 15.95
N GLY A 231 11.86 -0.57 16.74
CA GLY A 231 11.12 -1.76 16.28
C GLY A 231 12.01 -2.92 15.85
N MET A 232 11.37 -3.99 15.37
CA MET A 232 12.02 -5.24 14.96
C MET A 232 12.04 -5.46 13.44
N GLY A 233 11.47 -4.53 12.67
CA GLY A 233 11.51 -4.54 11.21
C GLY A 233 12.86 -4.10 10.64
N LEU A 234 12.85 -3.50 9.45
CA LEU A 234 14.06 -2.94 8.84
C LEU A 234 14.39 -1.61 9.50
N ILE A 235 15.62 -1.45 9.94
CA ILE A 235 16.20 -0.16 10.35
C ILE A 235 17.40 0.11 9.45
N VAL A 236 17.44 1.30 8.86
CA VAL A 236 18.62 1.84 8.17
C VAL A 236 19.12 3.01 9.01
N SER A 237 20.20 2.80 9.75
CA SER A 237 20.87 3.84 10.53
C SER A 237 21.88 4.57 9.66
N PHE A 238 21.91 5.90 9.75
CA PHE A 238 22.86 6.80 9.14
C PHE A 238 23.63 7.49 10.27
N ASP A 239 24.59 6.75 10.82
CA ASP A 239 25.32 7.09 12.03
C ASP A 239 26.53 7.98 11.70
N THR A 240 26.68 9.07 12.46
CA THR A 240 27.76 10.04 12.31
C THR A 240 28.80 10.00 13.40
N PHE A 241 28.58 9.26 14.49
CA PHE A 241 29.37 9.37 15.70
C PHE A 241 29.61 8.01 16.37
N ASP A 242 30.88 7.65 16.58
CA ASP A 242 31.23 6.40 17.27
C ASP A 242 31.03 6.58 18.78
N ASN A 243 29.99 5.93 19.34
CA ASN A 243 29.70 5.95 20.77
C ASN A 243 30.60 5.00 21.60
N GLY A 244 31.61 4.39 20.99
CA GLY A 244 32.59 3.53 21.63
C GLY A 244 32.32 2.06 21.34
N GLY A 245 32.80 1.59 20.19
CA GLY A 245 32.69 0.18 19.77
C GLY A 245 32.04 0.00 18.39
N GLU A 246 31.69 1.11 17.74
CA GLU A 246 31.11 1.17 16.40
C GLU A 246 32.16 1.69 15.41
N ASP A 247 31.92 1.51 14.11
CA ASP A 247 32.79 2.03 13.04
C ASP A 247 32.07 3.16 12.30
N ALA A 248 31.77 4.25 13.02
CA ALA A 248 31.08 5.44 12.51
C ALA A 248 32.07 6.48 11.94
N PRO A 249 31.70 7.28 10.92
CA PRO A 249 30.37 7.37 10.34
C PRO A 249 30.07 6.22 9.37
N CYS A 250 28.87 5.66 9.45
CA CYS A 250 28.47 4.49 8.67
C CYS A 250 26.99 4.48 8.30
N ILE A 251 26.63 3.56 7.42
CA ILE A 251 25.25 3.16 7.18
C ILE A 251 25.11 1.70 7.60
N ASP A 252 24.23 1.47 8.57
CA ASP A 252 23.94 0.15 9.12
C ASP A 252 22.53 -0.31 8.77
N LEU A 253 22.41 -1.55 8.33
CA LEU A 253 21.13 -2.19 8.06
C LEU A 253 20.88 -3.24 9.14
N LYS A 254 19.78 -3.06 9.88
CA LYS A 254 19.39 -3.93 10.99
C LYS A 254 18.03 -4.58 10.71
N TRP A 255 17.89 -5.82 11.14
CA TRP A 255 16.63 -6.55 11.10
C TRP A 255 16.50 -7.42 12.35
N ASN A 256 15.33 -7.40 13.00
CA ASN A 256 15.08 -8.14 14.24
C ASN A 256 16.15 -7.86 15.32
N GLY A 257 16.54 -6.59 15.45
CA GLY A 257 17.53 -6.11 16.42
C GLY A 257 18.99 -6.42 16.10
N ALA A 258 19.32 -7.02 14.95
CA ALA A 258 20.69 -7.35 14.58
C ALA A 258 21.14 -6.63 13.30
N THR A 259 22.33 -6.04 13.32
CA THR A 259 22.99 -5.51 12.12
C THR A 259 23.40 -6.66 11.21
N PHE A 260 22.98 -6.62 9.93
CA PHE A 260 23.32 -7.63 8.93
C PHE A 260 24.12 -7.05 7.75
N ALA A 261 24.18 -5.73 7.61
CA ALA A 261 25.09 -5.05 6.69
C ALA A 261 25.60 -3.75 7.31
N HIS A 262 26.86 -3.43 7.02
CA HIS A 262 27.58 -2.27 7.54
C HIS A 262 28.41 -1.66 6.41
N ALA A 263 28.38 -0.34 6.27
CA ALA A 263 29.15 0.39 5.27
C ALA A 263 29.69 1.71 5.82
N PRO A 264 31.02 1.86 6.00
CA PRO A 264 31.62 3.15 6.37
C PRO A 264 31.32 4.21 5.30
N LYS A 265 30.78 5.35 5.73
CA LYS A 265 30.34 6.42 4.83
C LYS A 265 30.34 7.75 5.56
N ARG A 266 31.02 8.75 5.00
CA ARG A 266 30.89 10.13 5.47
C ARG A 266 29.51 10.68 5.07
N LEU A 267 28.71 11.05 6.07
CA LEU A 267 27.35 11.55 5.88
C LEU A 267 27.23 13.06 6.05
N VAL A 268 28.06 13.65 6.92
CA VAL A 268 28.01 15.09 7.22
C VAL A 268 28.53 15.92 6.06
N SER A 269 27.80 16.97 5.66
CA SER A 269 28.22 17.96 4.66
C SER A 269 28.62 19.29 5.32
N GLN A 270 29.69 19.90 4.81
CA GLN A 270 30.13 21.26 5.18
C GLN A 270 30.69 21.96 3.94
N PRO A 271 30.03 23.01 3.41
CA PRO A 271 28.75 23.58 3.88
C PRO A 271 27.60 22.57 3.78
N ALA A 272 26.54 22.76 4.57
CA ALA A 272 25.40 21.85 4.56
C ALA A 272 24.71 21.80 3.18
N ALA A 273 24.42 20.58 2.74
CA ALA A 273 23.72 20.31 1.50
C ALA A 273 22.87 19.06 1.63
N PHE A 274 21.74 19.06 0.93
CA PHE A 274 20.91 17.86 0.80
C PHE A 274 21.60 16.80 -0.06
N ALA A 275 21.58 15.56 0.42
CA ALA A 275 21.95 14.37 -0.32
C ALA A 275 20.70 13.58 -0.72
N ASP A 276 20.72 12.99 -1.91
CA ASP A 276 19.68 12.04 -2.34
C ASP A 276 19.83 10.72 -1.58
N VAL A 277 18.72 10.24 -1.02
CA VAL A 277 18.63 8.96 -0.32
C VAL A 277 17.56 8.10 -1.00
N PHE A 278 17.91 6.85 -1.29
CA PHE A 278 16.98 5.84 -1.78
C PHE A 278 17.09 4.57 -0.95
N ILE A 279 15.95 4.05 -0.53
CA ILE A 279 15.82 2.80 0.23
C ILE A 279 14.70 1.97 -0.39
N GLU A 280 15.00 0.71 -0.73
CA GLU A 280 14.01 -0.26 -1.19
C GLU A 280 14.08 -1.53 -0.33
N LEU A 281 12.92 -1.98 0.14
CA LEU A 281 12.71 -3.35 0.58
C LEU A 281 11.83 -4.04 -0.47
N ALA A 282 12.43 -4.89 -1.29
CA ALA A 282 11.71 -5.65 -2.30
C ALA A 282 10.93 -6.81 -1.66
N THR A 283 9.86 -7.25 -2.32
CA THR A 283 8.98 -8.32 -1.82
C THR A 283 9.66 -9.70 -1.72
N ASN A 284 10.83 -9.87 -2.34
CA ASN A 284 11.69 -11.04 -2.19
C ASN A 284 12.67 -10.93 -1.01
N GLY A 285 12.61 -9.85 -0.22
CA GLY A 285 13.47 -9.59 0.94
C GLY A 285 14.78 -8.88 0.63
N ALA A 286 15.08 -8.54 -0.63
CA ALA A 286 16.28 -7.77 -0.95
C ALA A 286 16.16 -6.31 -0.47
N VAL A 287 17.22 -5.81 0.17
CA VAL A 287 17.31 -4.41 0.61
C VAL A 287 18.35 -3.67 -0.23
N THR A 288 17.97 -2.52 -0.77
CA THR A 288 18.88 -1.60 -1.49
C THR A 288 18.90 -0.26 -0.77
N VAL A 289 20.09 0.28 -0.52
CA VAL A 289 20.28 1.62 0.07
C VAL A 289 21.31 2.38 -0.76
N SER A 290 21.04 3.66 -1.04
CA SER A 290 22.01 4.59 -1.62
C SER A 290 21.91 5.97 -0.96
N HIS A 291 23.05 6.67 -0.88
CA HIS A 291 23.16 8.01 -0.29
C HIS A 291 24.19 8.85 -1.07
N GLY A 292 23.71 9.94 -1.68
CA GLY A 292 24.51 10.90 -2.44
C GLY A 292 24.74 10.56 -3.92
N GLY A 293 23.95 9.64 -4.49
CA GLY A 293 24.13 9.13 -5.85
C GLY A 293 24.99 7.88 -5.94
#